data_AF-A0A101CRG6-F1
#
_entry.id   AF-A0A101CRG6-F1
#
_cell.length_a   1.000
_cell.length_b   1.000
_cell.length_c   1.000
_cell.angle_alpha   90.00
_cell.angle_beta   90.00
_cell.angle_gamma   90.00
#
_symmetry.space_group_name_H-M   'P 1'
#
loop_
_entity.id
_entity.type
_entity.pdbx_description
1 polymer ?
#
loop_
_entity_poly.entity_id
_entity_poly.type
_entity_poly.pdbx_seq_one_letter_code
_entity_poly.pdbx_strand_id
1 'polypeptide(L)' 'MPDAIIKNEKQYQTLLEIGYSKEKAARIANMPDEVEKGVNAKPYEEWTKEELYQQARKVGIEGRSYMNKNNLIKSLRTN' A
#
# COMPACT_ATOMS: atom_id res chain seq x y z
N MET A 1 -28.27 16.45 3.36
CA MET A 1 -26.84 16.54 3.72
C MET A 1 -26.06 16.13 2.49
N PRO A 2 -25.03 16.86 2.04
CA PRO A 2 -24.35 16.50 0.80
C PRO A 2 -23.68 15.15 1.03
N ASP A 3 -23.90 14.20 0.13
CA ASP A 3 -23.23 12.90 0.12
C ASP A 3 -21.72 13.15 0.18
N ALA A 4 -21.09 12.72 1.27
CA ALA A 4 -19.65 12.87 1.44
C ALA A 4 -18.98 11.96 0.40
N ILE A 5 -18.63 12.53 -0.75
CA ILE A 5 -17.91 11.83 -1.82
C ILE A 5 -16.61 11.32 -1.21
N ILE A 6 -16.49 10.01 -1.10
CA ILE A 6 -15.29 9.34 -0.60
C ILE A 6 -14.25 9.43 -1.71
N LYS A 7 -13.16 10.16 -1.48
CA LYS A 7 -12.10 10.34 -2.49
C LYS A 7 -11.35 9.04 -2.79
N ASN A 8 -11.10 8.22 -1.76
CA ASN A 8 -10.44 6.92 -1.90
C ASN A 8 -11.36 5.79 -1.41
N GLU A 9 -12.27 5.34 -2.29
CA GLU A 9 -13.25 4.28 -1.98
C GLU A 9 -12.59 2.96 -1.57
N LYS A 10 -11.43 2.63 -2.17
CA LYS A 10 -10.69 1.41 -1.84
C LYS A 10 -10.16 1.47 -0.41
N GLN A 11 -9.53 2.57 -0.02
CA GLN A 11 -9.04 2.78 1.34
C GLN A 11 -10.20 2.79 2.35
N TYR A 12 -11.32 3.42 2.02
CA TYR A 12 -12.53 3.38 2.85
C TYR A 12 -13.01 1.94 3.08
N GLN A 13 -13.13 1.14 2.01
CA GLN A 13 -13.60 -0.23 2.11
C GLN A 13 -12.65 -1.09 2.94
N THR A 14 -11.34 -0.97 2.76
CA THR A 14 -10.40 -1.74 3.55
C THR A 14 -10.39 -1.32 5.02
N LEU A 15 -10.57 -0.03 5.32
CA LEU A 15 -10.74 0.45 6.70
C LEU A 15 -11.98 -0.17 7.37
N LEU A 16 -13.07 -0.37 6.62
CA LEU A 16 -14.25 -1.09 7.14
C LEU A 16 -13.94 -2.57 7.39
N GLU A 17 -13.23 -3.25 6.47
CA GLU A 17 -12.87 -4.66 6.60
C GLU A 17 -11.97 -4.94 7.81
N ILE A 18 -11.08 -4.01 8.16
CA ILE A 18 -10.24 -4.10 9.36
C ILE A 18 -10.97 -3.64 10.65
N GLY A 19 -12.27 -3.31 10.56
CA GLY A 19 -13.12 -3.01 11.72
C GLY A 19 -13.24 -1.54 12.12
N TYR A 20 -12.85 -0.58 11.26
CA TYR A 20 -13.05 0.84 11.56
C TYR A 20 -14.50 1.25 11.33
N SER A 21 -14.98 2.20 12.12
CA SER A 21 -16.30 2.81 11.92
C SER A 21 -16.36 3.61 10.61
N LYS A 22 -17.52 3.62 9.96
CA LYS A 22 -17.77 4.31 8.67
C LYS A 22 -17.28 5.77 8.67
N GLU A 23 -17.54 6.52 9.73
CA GLU A 23 -17.10 7.92 9.83
C GLU A 23 -15.57 8.07 9.88
N LYS A 24 -14.90 7.17 10.62
CA LYS A 24 -13.44 7.18 10.74
C LYS A 24 -12.79 6.76 9.42
N ALA A 25 -13.36 5.75 8.76
CA ALA A 25 -12.94 5.32 7.44
C ALA A 25 -13.09 6.43 6.40
N ALA A 26 -14.24 7.11 6.35
CA ALA A 26 -14.52 8.19 5.40
C ALA A 26 -13.59 9.40 5.62
N ARG A 27 -13.27 9.72 6.88
CA ARG A 27 -12.32 10.79 7.20
C ARG A 27 -10.91 10.49 6.65
N ILE A 28 -10.42 9.28 6.89
CA ILE A 28 -9.08 8.85 6.44
C ILE A 28 -9.04 8.78 4.91
N ALA A 29 -10.09 8.24 4.28
CA ALA A 29 -10.19 8.15 2.82
C ALA A 29 -10.37 9.50 2.10
N ASN A 30 -10.72 10.57 2.82
CA ASN A 30 -10.89 11.92 2.27
C ASN A 30 -9.70 12.86 2.53
N MET A 31 -8.74 12.42 3.36
CA MET A 31 -7.51 13.17 3.62
C MET A 31 -6.63 13.16 2.36
N PRO A 32 -6.03 14.31 1.99
CA PRO A 32 -5.07 14.38 0.89
C PRO A 32 -3.82 13.54 1.22
N ASP A 33 -3.37 12.86 0.18
CA ASP A 33 -2.41 11.76 0.15
C ASP A 33 -1.00 12.08 0.68
N GLU A 34 -0.82 12.16 2.00
CA GLU A 34 0.54 12.21 2.59
C GLU A 34 0.98 10.93 3.28
N VAL A 35 0.09 9.93 3.43
CA VAL A 35 0.41 8.70 4.15
C VAL A 35 -0.36 7.48 3.62
N GLU A 36 -0.23 7.16 2.33
CA GLU A 36 -0.44 5.78 1.84
C GLU A 36 0.72 4.82 2.19
N LYS A 37 1.58 5.19 3.15
CA LYS A 37 2.54 4.27 3.76
C LYS A 37 1.90 3.58 4.96
N GLY A 38 1.18 2.47 4.70
CA GLY A 38 1.27 1.34 5.62
C GLY A 38 0.03 0.84 6.34
N VAL A 39 -1.19 1.34 6.09
CA VAL A 39 -2.37 0.74 6.76
C VAL A 39 -2.87 -0.55 6.06
N ASN A 40 -2.59 -0.74 4.77
CA ASN A 40 -2.90 -1.98 4.03
C ASN A 40 -1.86 -2.26 2.93
N ALA A 41 -0.57 -2.10 3.23
CA ALA A 41 0.43 -2.61 2.31
C ALA A 41 0.28 -4.14 2.32
N LYS A 42 -0.35 -4.68 1.27
CA LYS A 42 -0.41 -6.13 1.05
C LYS A 42 0.97 -6.72 1.30
N PRO A 43 1.08 -7.92 1.89
CA PRO A 43 2.38 -8.56 2.07
C PRO A 43 3.10 -8.63 0.73
N TYR A 44 4.41 -8.43 0.72
CA TYR A 44 5.21 -8.42 -0.49
C TYR A 44 5.04 -9.71 -1.33
N GLU A 45 4.60 -10.82 -0.73
CA GLU A 45 4.19 -12.06 -1.41
C GLU A 45 3.06 -11.85 -2.43
N GLU A 46 2.11 -10.97 -2.12
CA GLU A 46 0.95 -10.66 -2.96
C GLU A 46 1.28 -9.66 -4.07
N TRP A 47 2.41 -8.97 -3.97
CA TRP A 47 2.82 -8.00 -4.98
C TRP A 47 3.31 -8.71 -6.23
N THR A 48 3.10 -8.10 -7.38
CA THR A 48 3.72 -8.54 -8.64
C THR A 48 5.23 -8.30 -8.60
N LYS A 49 5.98 -9.02 -9.44
CA LYS A 49 7.43 -8.83 -9.57
C LYS A 49 7.76 -7.37 -9.95
N GLU A 50 6.93 -6.75 -10.78
CA GLU A 50 7.10 -5.37 -11.23
C GLU A 50 6.92 -4.38 -10.08
N GLU A 51 5.88 -4.52 -9.27
CA GLU A 51 5.66 -3.67 -8.10
C GLU A 51 6.82 -3.80 -7.10
N LEU A 52 7.28 -5.03 -6.84
CA LEU A 52 8.45 -5.28 -5.99
C LEU A 52 9.73 -4.68 -6.58
N TYR A 53 9.91 -4.74 -7.90
CA TYR A 53 11.05 -4.14 -8.57
C TYR A 53 11.02 -2.60 -8.47
N GLN A 54 9.85 -1.98 -8.65
CA GLN A 54 9.70 -0.53 -8.49
C GLN A 54 9.93 -0.10 -7.04
N GLN A 55 9.46 -0.88 -6.08
CA GLN A 55 9.72 -0.62 -4.66
C GLN A 55 11.21 -0.77 -4.34
N ALA A 56 11.84 -1.83 -4.83
CA ALA A 56 13.28 -2.05 -4.69
C ALA A 56 14.09 -0.91 -5.34
N ARG A 57 13.62 -0.34 -6.46
CA ARG A 57 14.21 0.85 -7.08
C ARG A 57 14.03 2.09 -6.20
N LYS A 58 12.85 2.31 -5.61
CA LYS A 58 12.57 3.45 -4.73
C LYS A 58 13.45 3.45 -3.48
N VAL A 59 13.68 2.29 -2.89
CA VAL A 59 14.52 2.16 -1.67
C VAL A 59 16.01 1.96 -1.98
N GLY A 60 16.40 1.83 -3.25
CA GLY A 60 17.80 1.80 -3.65
C GLY A 60 18.49 0.43 -3.57
N ILE A 61 17.75 -0.67 -3.71
CA ILE A 61 18.34 -2.03 -3.69
C ILE A 61 19.19 -2.25 -4.95
N GLU A 62 20.47 -2.53 -4.74
CA GLU A 62 21.42 -2.89 -5.79
C GLU A 62 21.21 -4.32 -6.27
N GLY A 63 21.57 -4.61 -7.52
CA GLY A 63 21.36 -5.95 -8.11
C GLY A 63 19.89 -6.34 -8.34
N ARG A 64 18.92 -5.48 -7.98
CA ARG A 64 17.46 -5.69 -8.16
C ARG A 64 17.06 -6.16 -9.56
N SER A 65 17.75 -5.72 -10.60
CA SER A 65 17.48 -6.07 -12.00
C SER A 65 17.72 -7.55 -12.31
N TYR A 66 18.62 -8.19 -11.55
CA TYR A 66 18.93 -9.62 -11.67
C TYR A 66 18.13 -10.48 -10.67
N MET A 67 17.40 -9.85 -9.75
CA MET A 67 16.64 -10.55 -8.72
C MET A 67 15.31 -11.11 -9.26
N ASN A 68 14.98 -12.31 -8.82
CA ASN A 68 13.65 -12.88 -8.99
C ASN A 68 12.69 -12.31 -7.93
N LYS A 69 11.39 -12.62 -8.05
CA LYS A 69 10.35 -12.12 -7.13
C LYS A 69 10.72 -12.38 -5.66
N ASN A 70 11.13 -13.61 -5.34
CA ASN A 70 11.48 -14.00 -3.96
C ASN A 70 12.69 -13.22 -3.42
N ASN A 71 13.73 -13.02 -4.24
CA ASN A 71 14.90 -12.24 -3.84
C ASN A 71 14.56 -10.76 -3.65
N LEU A 72 13.68 -10.19 -4.49
CA LEU A 72 13.17 -8.82 -4.30
C LEU A 72 12.41 -8.69 -2.98
N ILE A 73 11.50 -9.62 -2.67
CA ILE A 73 10.77 -9.65 -1.39
C ILE A 73 11.75 -9.73 -0.21
N LYS A 74 12.71 -10.65 -0.27
CA LYS A 74 13.69 -10.85 0.81
C LYS A 74 14.54 -9.59 1.02
N SER A 75 14.99 -8.97 -0.06
CA SER A 75 15.79 -7.75 0.01
C SER A 75 14.98 -6.59 0.56
N LEU A 76 13.72 -6.44 0.15
CA LEU A 76 12.79 -5.44 0.68
C LEU A 76 12.40 -5.63 2.14
N ARG A 77 12.57 -6.84 2.68
CA ARG A 77 12.34 -7.14 4.11
C ARG A 77 13.57 -6.98 4.99
N THR A 78 14.76 -7.06 4.40
CA THR A 78 16.03 -7.03 5.13
C THR A 78 16.71 -5.65 5.05
N ASN A 79 16.27 -4.80 4.11
CA ASN A 79 16.69 -3.40 3.95
C ASN A 79 16.03 -2.50 4.99
#